data_AF-A0A534PJD8-F1
#
_entry.id   AF-A0A534PJD8-F1
#
_cell.length_a   1.000
_cell.length_b   1.000
_cell.length_c   1.000
_cell.angle_alpha   90.00
_cell.angle_beta   90.00
_cell.angle_gamma   90.00
#
_symmetry.space_group_name_H-M   'P 1'
#
loop_
_entity.id
_entity.type
_entity.pdbx_description
1 polymer ?
#
loop_
_entity_poly.entity_id
_entity_poly.type
_entity_poly.pdbx_seq_one_letter_code
_entity_poly.pdbx_strand_id
1 'polypeptide(L)'
;KGSYTGSASPYGTFDQGGNIWEFTDGTLPFGQPYEDPRVLRGGSFGGFPGALSVSYRGITQAYDDNNSTMGFRLAMNPAPEPGTGLLVVAGLLGLAGWRRGRD
;
A
#
# COMPACT_ATOMS: atom_id res chain seq x y z
N LYS A 1 10.01 -5.04 14.62
CA LYS A 1 9.82 -4.06 15.71
C LYS A 1 10.39 -2.73 15.23
N GLY A 2 9.63 -1.64 15.32
CA GLY A 2 10.10 -0.29 14.96
C GLY A 2 11.05 0.26 16.02
N SER A 3 11.66 1.42 15.73
CA SER A 3 12.58 2.11 16.65
C SER A 3 11.89 2.54 17.95
N TYR A 4 10.56 2.68 17.93
CA TYR A 4 9.72 3.03 19.07
C TYR A 4 8.82 1.85 19.42
N THR A 5 9.29 0.96 20.30
CA THR A 5 8.58 -0.30 20.59
C THR A 5 7.23 -0.14 21.30
N GLY A 6 7.00 1.01 21.95
CA GLY A 6 5.73 1.37 22.57
C GLY A 6 4.72 2.08 21.65
N SER A 7 5.05 2.30 20.37
CA SER A 7 4.20 3.04 19.41
C SER A 7 3.36 2.13 18.49
N ALA A 8 3.26 0.84 18.83
CA ALA A 8 2.44 -0.08 18.06
C ALA A 8 0.98 0.42 18.01
N SER A 9 0.40 0.42 16.81
CA SER A 9 -1.03 0.64 16.66
C SER A 9 -1.83 -0.55 17.22
N PRO A 10 -3.15 -0.42 17.40
CA PRO A 10 -4.01 -1.56 17.73
C PRO A 10 -3.90 -2.74 16.75
N TYR A 11 -3.39 -2.50 15.54
CA TYR A 11 -3.16 -3.51 14.49
C TYR A 11 -1.72 -4.03 14.45
N GLY A 12 -0.87 -3.66 15.42
CA GLY A 12 0.51 -4.13 15.52
C GLY A 12 1.49 -3.51 14.53
N THR A 13 1.09 -2.43 13.84
CA THR A 13 1.97 -1.67 12.92
C THR A 13 2.71 -0.56 13.66
N PHE A 14 3.94 -0.27 13.22
CA PHE A 14 4.84 0.71 13.83
C PHE A 14 5.11 1.88 12.88
N ASP A 15 5.55 3.01 13.42
CA ASP A 15 6.07 4.15 12.66
C ASP A 15 5.03 4.76 11.68
N GLN A 16 3.74 4.70 12.02
CA GLN A 16 2.66 5.32 11.23
C GLN A 16 2.45 6.82 11.52
N GLY A 17 3.13 7.35 12.53
CA GLY A 17 3.06 8.76 12.96
C GLY A 17 4.47 9.29 13.16
N GLY A 18 5.17 9.58 12.06
CA GLY A 18 6.56 9.98 12.00
C GLY A 18 7.40 9.04 11.15
N ASN A 19 8.71 9.05 11.36
CA ASN A 19 9.71 8.42 10.48
C ASN A 19 9.70 9.08 9.08
N ILE A 20 8.88 8.61 8.15
CA ILE A 20 8.82 9.14 6.78
C ILE A 20 7.37 9.21 6.30
N TRP A 21 7.12 10.12 5.37
CA TRP A 21 5.85 10.18 4.66
C TRP A 21 5.61 8.89 3.88
N GLU A 22 4.45 8.29 4.05
CA GLU A 22 4.07 7.06 3.36
C GLU A 22 3.17 7.40 2.15
N PHE A 23 3.64 7.03 0.96
CA PHE A 23 2.90 7.12 -0.29
C PHE A 23 1.71 6.16 -0.29
N THR A 24 0.58 6.59 -0.86
CA THR A 24 -0.64 5.79 -0.97
C THR A 24 -1.22 5.84 -2.38
N ASP A 25 -2.06 4.88 -2.73
CA ASP A 25 -2.82 4.88 -4.00
C ASP A 25 -3.93 5.95 -4.04
N GLY A 26 -4.16 6.65 -2.92
CA GLY A 26 -5.18 7.67 -2.82
C GLY A 26 -4.83 8.93 -3.62
N THR A 27 -5.80 9.45 -4.35
CA THR A 27 -5.73 10.76 -5.01
C THR A 27 -6.63 11.78 -4.30
N LEU A 28 -6.51 13.04 -4.69
CA LEU A 28 -7.40 14.12 -4.25
C LEU A 28 -8.20 14.68 -5.44
N PRO A 29 -9.38 15.28 -5.19
CA PRO A 29 -10.18 15.90 -6.23
C PRO A 29 -9.43 16.97 -7.01
N PHE A 30 -9.91 17.27 -8.21
CA PHE A 30 -9.37 18.27 -9.12
C PHE A 30 -9.10 19.64 -8.45
N GLY A 31 -8.08 20.34 -8.93
CA GLY A 31 -7.65 21.65 -8.41
C GLY A 31 -6.41 21.60 -7.50
N GLN A 32 -5.73 20.46 -7.42
CA GLN A 32 -4.43 20.35 -6.76
C GLN A 32 -3.30 20.90 -7.64
N PRO A 33 -2.17 21.33 -7.06
CA PRO A 33 -1.05 21.90 -7.82
C PRO A 33 -0.28 20.88 -8.68
N TYR A 34 -0.67 19.60 -8.66
CA TYR A 34 0.02 18.50 -9.33
C TYR A 34 -0.89 17.84 -10.38
N GLU A 35 -0.29 17.39 -11.48
CA GLU A 35 -1.01 16.71 -12.57
C GLU A 35 -1.52 15.32 -12.16
N ASP A 36 -0.76 14.61 -11.32
CA ASP A 36 -1.13 13.32 -10.74
C ASP A 36 -0.91 13.35 -9.21
N PRO A 37 -1.84 13.95 -8.45
CA PRO A 37 -1.68 14.15 -7.01
C PRO A 37 -1.85 12.84 -6.26
N ARG A 38 -0.86 12.51 -5.44
CA ARG A 38 -0.83 11.33 -4.57
C ARG A 38 -0.86 11.76 -3.11
N VAL A 39 -1.61 11.02 -2.32
CA VAL A 39 -1.81 11.29 -0.90
C VAL A 39 -0.66 10.69 -0.11
N LEU A 40 -0.06 11.52 0.74
CA LEU A 40 0.95 11.11 1.73
C LEU A 40 0.33 11.05 3.12
N ARG A 41 0.77 10.09 3.93
CA ARG A 41 0.31 9.89 5.31
C ARG A 41 1.47 9.77 6.30
N GLY A 42 1.18 10.00 7.58
CA GLY A 42 2.07 9.70 8.70
C GLY A 42 3.07 10.78 9.09
N GLY A 43 3.45 11.68 8.18
CA GLY A 43 4.47 12.69 8.45
C GLY A 43 5.89 12.12 8.46
N SER A 44 6.89 12.98 8.57
CA SER A 44 8.30 12.57 8.51
C SER A 44 9.15 13.20 9.62
N PHE A 45 10.38 12.70 9.78
CA PHE A 45 11.39 13.34 10.61
C PHE A 45 11.64 14.78 10.13
N GLY A 46 11.79 15.72 11.07
CA GLY A 46 11.96 17.14 10.74
C GLY A 46 10.70 17.84 10.22
N GLY A 47 9.58 17.14 10.04
CA GLY A 47 8.29 17.71 9.69
C GLY A 47 7.61 18.44 10.85
N PHE A 48 6.55 19.20 10.54
CA PHE A 48 5.77 19.89 11.57
C PHE A 48 4.84 18.92 12.32
N PRO A 49 4.60 19.10 13.64
CA PRO A 49 3.85 18.13 14.44
C PRO A 49 2.42 17.83 13.94
N GLY A 50 1.76 18.79 13.29
CA GLY A 50 0.42 18.60 12.72
C GLY A 50 0.36 17.52 11.63
N ALA A 51 1.48 17.26 10.94
CA ALA A 51 1.59 16.20 9.94
C ALA A 51 1.51 14.79 10.53
N LEU A 52 1.79 14.64 11.84
CA LEU A 52 1.75 13.35 12.54
C LEU A 52 0.32 12.90 12.85
N SER A 53 -0.68 13.77 12.62
CA SER A 53 -2.08 13.42 12.83
C SER A 53 -2.53 12.35 11.82
N VAL A 54 -3.26 11.34 12.33
CA VAL A 54 -3.91 10.31 11.51
C VAL A 54 -4.92 10.88 10.51
N SER A 55 -5.45 12.09 10.73
CA SER A 55 -6.36 12.76 9.80
C SER A 55 -5.64 13.63 8.77
N TYR A 56 -4.35 13.90 8.95
CA TYR A 56 -3.59 14.74 8.03
C TYR A 56 -3.37 14.01 6.70
N ARG A 57 -3.47 14.77 5.61
CA ARG A 57 -3.23 14.32 4.24
C ARG A 57 -2.23 15.27 3.59
N GLY A 58 -1.01 14.79 3.39
CA GLY A 58 -0.03 15.45 2.54
C GLY A 58 -0.35 15.16 1.07
N ILE A 59 0.24 15.96 0.18
CA ILE A 59 0.04 15.82 -1.27
C ILE A 59 1.40 15.94 -1.93
N THR A 60 1.71 15.01 -2.83
CA THR A 60 2.87 15.11 -3.72
C THR A 60 2.48 14.68 -5.13
N GLN A 61 3.40 14.84 -6.07
CA GLN A 61 3.29 14.33 -7.42
C GLN A 61 3.75 12.86 -7.49
N ALA A 62 3.14 12.06 -8.36
CA ALA A 62 3.39 10.62 -8.41
C ALA A 62 4.84 10.20 -8.69
N TYR A 63 5.63 11.08 -9.30
CA TYR A 63 7.01 10.84 -9.73
C TYR A 63 8.03 11.70 -8.97
N ASP A 64 7.70 12.16 -7.77
CA ASP A 64 8.64 12.83 -6.87
C ASP A 64 9.61 11.80 -6.26
N ASP A 65 10.71 11.53 -6.96
CA ASP A 65 11.68 10.46 -6.66
C ASP A 65 12.88 10.90 -5.82
N ASN A 66 12.99 12.20 -5.51
CA ASN A 66 14.16 12.78 -4.84
C ASN A 66 13.83 13.38 -3.46
N ASN A 67 13.04 12.66 -2.66
CA ASN A 67 12.67 13.10 -1.32
C ASN A 67 13.09 12.09 -0.24
N SER A 68 14.17 12.42 0.47
CA SER A 68 14.73 11.59 1.57
C SER A 68 13.79 11.38 2.77
N THR A 69 12.68 12.13 2.82
CA THR A 69 11.67 12.02 3.88
C THR A 69 10.41 11.27 3.43
N MET A 70 10.43 10.68 2.23
CA MET A 70 9.33 9.90 1.66
C MET A 70 9.70 8.44 1.48
N GLY A 71 8.69 7.58 1.58
CA GLY A 71 8.76 6.16 1.26
C GLY A 71 7.37 5.58 1.13
N PHE A 72 7.22 4.29 1.41
CA PHE A 72 5.93 3.60 1.30
C PHE A 72 5.82 2.45 2.29
N ARG A 73 4.60 1.99 2.49
CA ARG A 73 4.26 0.77 3.22
C ARG A 73 3.48 -0.16 2.32
N LEU A 74 3.84 -1.44 2.32
CA LEU A 74 3.08 -2.45 1.61
C LEU A 74 1.77 -2.74 2.34
N ALA A 75 0.68 -2.75 1.58
CA ALA A 75 -0.60 -3.26 2.02
C ALA A 75 -0.95 -4.48 1.17
N MET A 76 -1.48 -5.51 1.80
CA MET A 76 -2.05 -6.66 1.11
C MET A 76 -3.54 -6.66 1.39
N ASN A 77 -4.36 -6.70 0.34
CA ASN A 77 -5.77 -6.99 0.51
C ASN A 77 -5.89 -8.49 0.80
N PRO A 78 -6.36 -8.92 1.99
CA PRO A 78 -6.47 -10.34 2.31
C PRO A 78 -7.66 -11.03 1.61
N ALA A 79 -8.33 -10.34 0.66
CA ALA A 79 -9.29 -10.98 -0.22
C ALA A 79 -8.64 -12.23 -0.85
N PRO A 80 -9.25 -13.43 -0.70
CA PRO A 80 -8.74 -14.61 -1.35
C PRO A 80 -8.73 -14.33 -2.84
N GLU A 81 -7.63 -14.57 -3.55
CA GLU A 81 -7.68 -14.54 -5.01
C GLU A 81 -8.86 -15.43 -5.45
N PRO A 82 -9.92 -14.88 -6.08
CA PRO A 82 -11.14 -15.66 -6.34
C PRO A 82 -10.94 -16.78 -7.37
N GLY A 83 -9.71 -17.08 -7.78
CA GLY A 83 -9.43 -17.87 -8.96
C GLY A 83 -8.24 -18.82 -8.87
N THR A 84 -7.22 -18.62 -8.04
CA THR A 84 -5.99 -19.42 -8.17
C THR A 84 -6.25 -20.91 -7.94
N GLY A 85 -6.98 -21.25 -6.86
CA GLY A 85 -7.38 -22.64 -6.59
C GLY A 85 -8.31 -23.20 -7.66
N LEU A 86 -9.29 -22.40 -8.11
CA LEU A 86 -10.22 -22.80 -9.18
C LEU A 86 -9.52 -23.01 -10.53
N LEU A 87 -8.54 -22.18 -10.88
CA LEU A 87 -7.76 -22.25 -12.11
C LEU A 87 -6.82 -23.47 -12.09
N VAL A 88 -6.22 -23.78 -10.94
CA VAL A 88 -5.44 -25.01 -10.77
C VAL A 88 -6.33 -26.23 -10.93
N VAL A 89 -7.49 -26.27 -10.27
CA VAL A 89 -8.43 -27.40 -10.39
C VAL A 89 -8.96 -27.52 -11.82
N ALA A 90 -9.37 -26.42 -12.46
CA ALA A 90 -9.84 -26.42 -13.84
C ALA A 90 -8.75 -26.87 -14.82
N GLY A 91 -7.50 -26.43 -14.61
CA GLY A 91 -6.35 -26.86 -15.42
C GLY A 91 -6.06 -28.36 -15.28
N LEU A 92 -6.08 -28.90 -14.06
CA LEU A 92 -5.90 -30.33 -13.81
C LEU A 92 -7.02 -31.17 -14.41
N LEU A 93 -8.28 -30.74 -14.29
CA LEU A 93 -9.43 -31.42 -14.89
C LEU A 93 -9.37 -31.37 -16.43
N GLY A 94 -8.97 -30.24 -17.00
CA GLY A 94 -8.75 -30.10 -18.45
C GLY A 94 -7.66 -31.04 -18.97
N LEU A 95 -6.52 -31.14 -18.28
CA LEU A 95 -5.43 -32.06 -18.62
C LEU A 95 -5.85 -33.54 -18.50
N ALA A 96 -6.62 -33.89 -17.47
CA ALA A 96 -7.14 -35.23 -17.27
C ALA A 96 -8.16 -35.63 -18.35
N GLY A 97 -9.06 -34.71 -18.71
CA GLY A 97 -10.02 -34.91 -19.80
C GLY A 97 -9.34 -35.04 -21.16
N TRP A 98 -8.30 -34.25 -21.42
CA TRP A 98 -7.51 -34.32 -22.65
C TRP A 98 -6.75 -35.65 -22.81
N ARG A 99 -6.24 -36.23 -21.71
CA ARG A 99 -5.60 -37.56 -21.74
C ARG A 99 -6.59 -38.66 -22.12
N ARG A 100 -7.80 -38.66 -21.56
CA ARG A 100 -8.82 -39.68 -21.84
C ARG A 100 -9.39 -39.63 -23.27
N GLY A 101 -9.31 -38.49 -23.95
CA GLY A 101 -9.79 -38.35 -25.34
C GLY A 101 -8.78 -38.79 -26.41
N ARG A 102 -7.60 -39.29 -26.01
CA ARG A 102 -6.53 -39.75 -26.93
C ARG A 102 -6.30 -41.27 -26.88
N ASP A 103 -6.97 -41.95 -25.96
CA ASP A 103 -7.06 -43.41 -25.87
C ASP A 103 -8.33 -43.90 -26.59
#